data_AF-A0A9P0KS14-F1
#
_entry.id   AF-A0A9P0KS14-F1
#
_cell.length_a   1.000
_cell.length_b   1.000
_cell.length_c   1.000
_cell.angle_alpha   90.00
_cell.angle_beta   90.00
_cell.angle_gamma   90.00
#
_symmetry.space_group_name_H-M   'P 1'
#
loop_
_entity.id
_entity.type
_entity.pdbx_description
1 polymer ?
#
loop_
_entity_poly.entity_id
_entity_poly.type
_entity_poly.pdbx_seq_one_letter_code
_entity_poly.pdbx_strand_id
1 'polypeptide(L)'
;MSLESELNLNEHTFTCHHGPNECRGNKIQACALRLIDAGQNTEGLGFNKIATGFINCLMDKADREKGYFPTMDCAQINHVANLNTIDNCVNHTDASNYLSKFGELTDKLQKPLQSVPTIVFNNVYNKEDSDLAQINFVRALCKHIPGDKPECIKSGAGILQMSFVVVAVSIILSKFFS
;
A
#
# COMPACT_ATOMS: atom_id res chain seq x y z
N MET A 1 -3.89 4.29 35.22
CA MET A 1 -3.31 4.27 33.86
C MET A 1 -2.90 5.70 33.55
N SER A 2 -1.69 6.07 33.94
CA SER A 2 -1.12 7.39 33.68
C SER A 2 -0.76 7.46 32.20
N LEU A 3 -1.42 8.37 31.47
CA LEU A 3 -1.00 8.80 30.14
C LEU A 3 0.17 9.76 30.33
N GLU A 4 1.37 9.22 30.47
CA GLU A 4 2.58 9.98 30.19
C GLU A 4 2.77 9.95 28.67
N SER A 5 2.32 11.01 28.01
CA SER A 5 2.80 11.36 26.68
C SER A 5 4.28 11.74 26.86
N GLU A 6 5.20 10.79 26.69
CA GLU A 6 6.62 11.11 26.56
C GLU A 6 6.78 12.10 25.40
N LEU A 7 7.07 13.36 25.72
CA LEU A 7 7.42 14.38 24.74
C LEU A 7 8.78 14.00 24.15
N ASN A 8 8.78 13.25 23.05
CA ASN A 8 10.01 12.95 22.33
C ASN A 8 10.48 14.21 21.58
N LEU A 9 11.39 14.96 22.21
CA LEU A 9 11.97 16.17 21.65
C LEU A 9 13.10 15.90 20.65
N ASN A 10 13.48 14.64 20.42
CA ASN A 10 14.54 14.32 19.50
C ASN A 10 14.06 14.52 18.06
N GLU A 11 14.86 15.22 17.26
CA GLU A 11 14.60 15.36 15.84
C GLU A 11 15.36 14.28 15.06
N HIS A 12 14.66 13.49 14.25
CA HIS A 12 15.28 12.55 13.34
C HIS A 12 15.59 13.22 11.99
N THR A 13 16.82 13.02 11.50
CA THR A 13 17.24 13.43 10.15
C THR A 13 17.12 12.27 9.17
N PHE A 14 16.64 12.55 7.96
CA PHE A 14 16.45 11.54 6.92
C PHE A 14 17.18 11.93 5.63
N THR A 15 17.78 10.94 4.99
CA THR A 15 18.28 11.03 3.62
C THR A 15 17.40 10.15 2.75
N CYS A 16 16.76 10.74 1.74
CA CYS A 16 15.85 10.03 0.83
C CYS A 16 16.44 9.94 -0.58
N HIS A 17 16.08 8.91 -1.34
CA HIS A 17 16.68 8.60 -2.65
C HIS A 17 16.41 9.69 -3.69
N HIS A 18 15.26 10.35 -3.59
CA HIS A 18 14.81 11.43 -4.46
C HIS A 18 14.94 12.81 -3.78
N GLY A 19 15.88 12.93 -2.83
CA GLY A 19 16.27 14.19 -2.20
C GLY A 19 15.30 14.71 -1.14
N PRO A 20 15.47 15.97 -0.70
CA PRO A 20 14.75 16.51 0.46
C PRO A 20 13.24 16.65 0.25
N ASN A 21 12.77 16.82 -0.99
CA ASN A 21 11.34 16.90 -1.29
C ASN A 21 10.65 15.56 -1.01
N GLU A 22 11.26 14.42 -1.33
CA GLU A 22 10.73 13.11 -0.95
C GLU A 22 10.64 12.97 0.57
N CYS A 23 11.68 13.37 1.30
CA CYS A 23 11.64 13.36 2.76
C CYS A 23 10.51 14.24 3.32
N ARG A 24 10.29 15.42 2.73
CA ARG A 24 9.16 16.28 3.07
C ARG A 24 7.82 15.61 2.78
N GLY A 25 7.67 14.96 1.62
CA GLY A 25 6.47 14.20 1.27
C GLY A 25 6.18 13.08 2.25
N ASN A 26 7.22 12.32 2.64
CA ASN A 26 7.10 11.25 3.63
C ASN A 26 6.67 11.79 5.01
N LYS A 27 7.17 12.97 5.41
CA LYS A 27 6.72 13.67 6.63
C LYS A 27 5.24 14.07 6.55
N ILE A 28 4.77 14.61 5.42
CA ILE A 28 3.35 14.94 5.20
C ILE A 28 2.47 13.70 5.36
N GLN A 29 2.84 12.59 4.72
CA GLN A 29 2.10 11.34 4.82
C GLN A 29 2.11 10.77 6.24
N ALA A 30 3.26 10.81 6.93
CA ALA A 30 3.35 10.36 8.31
C ALA A 30 2.45 11.16 9.26
N CYS A 31 2.44 12.50 9.14
CA CYS A 31 1.53 13.36 9.89
C CYS A 31 0.06 13.04 9.58
N ALA A 32 -0.30 12.89 8.31
CA ALA A 32 -1.66 12.57 7.89
C ALA A 32 -2.15 11.24 8.49
N LEU A 33 -1.34 10.17 8.42
CA LEU A 33 -1.66 8.86 8.99
C LEU A 33 -1.87 8.88 10.50
N ARG A 34 -1.21 9.81 11.22
CA ARG A 34 -1.27 9.90 12.69
C ARG A 34 -2.34 10.86 13.18
N LEU A 35 -2.73 11.85 12.37
CA LEU A 35 -3.58 12.96 12.82
C LEU A 35 -4.98 12.94 12.20
N ILE A 36 -5.17 12.41 10.99
CA ILE A 36 -6.52 12.25 10.43
C ILE A 36 -7.28 11.25 11.30
N ASP A 37 -8.42 11.69 11.83
CA ASP A 37 -9.22 10.96 12.82
C ASP A 37 -8.38 10.38 13.97
N ALA A 38 -7.39 11.14 14.43
CA ALA A 38 -6.44 10.74 15.48
C ALA A 38 -5.68 9.41 15.17
N GLY A 39 -5.50 9.09 13.89
CA GLY A 39 -4.84 7.87 13.45
C GLY A 39 -5.64 6.61 13.74
N GLN A 40 -6.96 6.74 13.94
CA GLN A 40 -7.84 5.61 14.15
C GLN A 40 -7.88 4.72 12.90
N ASN A 41 -7.68 3.44 13.12
CA ASN A 41 -7.87 2.41 12.10
C ASN A 41 -9.35 2.09 11.95
N THR A 42 -9.76 1.74 10.74
CA THR A 42 -10.98 0.97 10.52
C THR A 42 -10.72 -0.47 10.94
N GLU A 43 -11.59 -0.99 11.82
CA GLU A 43 -11.47 -2.36 12.33
C GLU A 43 -11.39 -3.39 11.19
N GLY A 44 -10.39 -4.27 11.25
CA GLY A 44 -10.14 -5.28 10.23
C GLY A 44 -9.57 -4.76 8.90
N LEU A 45 -9.43 -3.45 8.69
CA LEU A 45 -9.00 -2.87 7.39
C LEU A 45 -7.71 -2.02 7.47
N GLY A 46 -7.29 -1.60 8.66
CA GLY A 46 -6.09 -0.76 8.84
C GLY A 46 -6.43 0.73 8.83
N PHE A 47 -5.56 1.58 8.28
CA PHE A 47 -5.79 3.02 8.27
C PHE A 47 -7.15 3.38 7.67
N ASN A 48 -7.83 4.35 8.27
CA ASN A 48 -9.16 4.72 7.82
C ASN A 48 -9.18 5.24 6.37
N LYS A 49 -10.39 5.24 5.79
CA LYS A 49 -10.61 5.60 4.38
C LYS A 49 -10.22 7.05 4.09
N ILE A 50 -10.41 7.97 5.03
CA ILE A 50 -10.08 9.39 4.85
C ILE A 50 -8.57 9.57 4.74
N ALA A 51 -7.80 8.95 5.65
CA ALA A 51 -6.34 9.00 5.63
C ALA A 51 -5.77 8.34 4.37
N THR A 52 -6.26 7.14 4.03
CA THR A 52 -5.84 6.43 2.82
C THR A 52 -6.18 7.21 1.54
N GLY A 53 -7.38 7.80 1.46
CA GLY A 53 -7.79 8.62 0.33
C GLY A 53 -6.99 9.91 0.19
N PHE A 54 -6.65 10.57 1.31
CA PHE A 54 -5.77 11.74 1.33
C PHE A 54 -4.38 11.41 0.78
N ILE A 55 -3.79 10.30 1.23
CA ILE A 55 -2.46 9.85 0.76
C ILE A 55 -2.49 9.47 -0.71
N ASN A 56 -3.53 8.76 -1.16
CA ASN A 56 -3.67 8.41 -2.57
C ASN A 56 -3.73 9.66 -3.45
N CYS A 57 -4.50 10.67 -3.05
CA CYS A 57 -4.54 11.95 -3.76
C CYS A 57 -3.18 12.66 -3.77
N LEU A 58 -2.44 12.67 -2.65
CA LEU A 58 -1.09 13.24 -2.62
C LEU A 58 -0.13 12.50 -3.56
N MET A 59 -0.18 11.17 -3.57
CA MET A 59 0.68 10.34 -4.41
C MET A 59 0.41 10.53 -5.89
N ASP A 60 -0.85 10.77 -6.26
CA ASP A 60 -1.30 11.03 -7.63
C ASP A 60 -0.90 12.43 -8.13
N LYS A 61 -1.06 13.45 -7.28
CA LYS A 61 -0.99 14.85 -7.72
C LYS A 61 0.29 15.60 -7.34
N ALA A 62 1.14 15.05 -6.48
CA ALA A 62 2.37 15.75 -6.06
C ALA A 62 3.39 15.83 -7.20
N ASP A 63 3.99 17.01 -7.35
CA ASP A 63 5.16 17.23 -8.21
C ASP A 63 6.39 17.32 -7.29
N ARG A 64 7.05 16.17 -7.09
CA ARG A 64 8.16 16.02 -6.13
C ARG A 64 9.42 16.73 -6.60
N GLU A 65 9.62 16.83 -7.92
CA GLU A 65 10.75 17.58 -8.49
C GLU A 65 10.62 19.06 -8.15
N LYS A 66 9.41 19.61 -8.23
CA LYS A 66 9.12 21.00 -7.85
C LYS A 66 8.84 21.20 -6.36
N GLY A 67 8.79 20.14 -5.56
CA GLY A 67 8.45 20.20 -4.14
C GLY A 67 7.00 20.62 -3.86
N TYR A 68 6.11 20.44 -4.83
CA TYR A 68 4.71 20.80 -4.73
C TYR A 68 3.87 19.63 -4.19
N PHE A 69 3.12 19.89 -3.12
CA PHE A 69 2.22 18.94 -2.47
C PHE A 69 0.82 19.53 -2.37
N PRO A 70 -0.20 18.96 -3.02
CA PRO A 70 -1.56 19.51 -3.06
C PRO A 70 -2.37 19.14 -1.81
N THR A 71 -1.86 19.47 -0.62
CA THR A 71 -2.47 19.08 0.66
C THR A 71 -3.88 19.65 0.83
N MET A 72 -4.10 20.91 0.42
CA MET A 72 -5.43 21.54 0.49
C MET A 72 -6.46 20.84 -0.41
N ASP A 73 -6.13 20.59 -1.69
CA ASP A 73 -7.03 19.91 -2.61
C ASP A 73 -7.34 18.49 -2.12
N CYS A 74 -6.33 17.76 -1.65
CA CYS A 74 -6.51 16.40 -1.16
C CYS A 74 -7.30 16.35 0.15
N ALA A 75 -7.18 17.37 1.01
CA ALA A 75 -8.00 17.51 2.20
C ALA A 75 -9.47 17.75 1.85
N GLN A 76 -9.74 18.63 0.87
CA GLN A 76 -11.10 18.93 0.42
C GLN A 76 -11.79 17.71 -0.19
N ILE A 77 -11.10 16.99 -1.09
CA ILE A 77 -11.63 15.80 -1.76
C ILE A 77 -11.99 14.70 -0.76
N ASN A 78 -11.22 14.56 0.33
CA ASN A 78 -11.38 13.49 1.30
C ASN A 78 -12.09 13.93 2.60
N HIS A 79 -12.52 15.19 2.69
CA HIS A 79 -13.17 15.75 3.89
C HIS A 79 -12.29 15.73 5.16
N VAL A 80 -10.99 16.02 5.01
CA VAL A 80 -10.06 16.12 6.15
C VAL A 80 -10.35 17.40 6.94
N ALA A 81 -10.85 17.24 8.17
CA ALA A 81 -11.29 18.37 9.01
C ALA A 81 -10.14 19.16 9.67
N ASN A 82 -8.96 18.55 9.82
CA ASN A 82 -7.86 19.08 10.63
C ASN A 82 -6.57 19.35 9.83
N LEU A 83 -6.69 19.81 8.57
CA LEU A 83 -5.53 20.09 7.70
C LEU A 83 -4.51 21.02 8.35
N ASN A 84 -4.95 22.09 9.03
CA ASN A 84 -4.04 23.02 9.72
C ASN A 84 -3.16 22.31 10.76
N THR A 85 -3.70 21.32 11.48
CA THR A 85 -2.94 20.52 12.44
C THR A 85 -1.91 19.65 11.73
N ILE A 86 -2.27 19.08 10.57
CA ILE A 86 -1.35 18.29 9.74
C ILE A 86 -0.22 19.17 9.21
N ASP A 87 -0.52 20.35 8.65
CA ASP A 87 0.49 21.27 8.11
C ASP A 87 1.46 21.76 9.19
N ASN A 88 0.96 22.02 10.41
CA ASN A 88 1.80 22.36 11.56
C ASN A 88 2.72 21.20 11.96
N CYS A 89 2.21 19.96 11.95
CA CYS A 89 3.00 18.77 12.28
C CYS A 89 4.23 18.62 11.37
N VAL A 90 4.09 18.89 10.07
CA VAL A 90 5.15 18.67 9.07
C VAL A 90 6.43 19.46 9.39
N ASN A 91 6.28 20.63 10.02
CA ASN A 91 7.39 21.52 10.38
C ASN A 91 7.81 21.37 11.85
N HIS A 92 7.25 20.41 12.59
CA HIS A 92 7.59 20.10 13.99
C HIS A 92 8.42 18.82 14.09
N THR A 93 9.03 18.57 15.26
CA THR A 93 9.74 17.32 15.57
C THR A 93 8.82 16.10 15.49
N ASP A 94 7.50 16.29 15.66
CA ASP A 94 6.48 15.25 15.53
C ASP A 94 6.56 14.53 14.19
N ALA A 95 6.76 15.27 13.08
CA ALA A 95 6.86 14.66 11.76
C ALA A 95 8.04 13.70 11.64
N SER A 96 9.20 14.08 12.20
CA SER A 96 10.39 13.22 12.14
C SER A 96 10.26 12.01 13.07
N ASN A 97 9.61 12.18 14.23
CA ASN A 97 9.27 11.08 15.13
C ASN A 97 8.29 10.09 14.49
N TYR A 98 7.20 10.57 13.89
CA TYR A 98 6.23 9.70 13.22
C TYR A 98 6.87 8.97 12.03
N LEU A 99 7.66 9.67 11.21
CA LEU A 99 8.37 9.05 10.11
C LEU A 99 9.40 8.01 10.59
N SER A 100 10.09 8.26 11.70
CA SER A 100 11.00 7.29 12.30
C SER A 100 10.27 6.02 12.75
N LYS A 101 9.07 6.12 13.32
CA LYS A 101 8.25 4.94 13.66
C LYS A 101 7.84 4.13 12.44
N PHE A 102 7.55 4.76 11.30
CA PHE A 102 7.35 4.02 10.05
C PHE A 102 8.65 3.36 9.56
N GLY A 103 9.80 4.03 9.69
CA GLY A 103 11.11 3.44 9.42
C GLY A 103 11.42 2.21 10.29
N GLU A 104 11.09 2.23 11.58
CA GLU A 104 11.21 1.07 12.47
C GLU A 104 10.34 -0.11 12.00
N LEU A 105 9.15 0.14 11.46
CA LEU A 105 8.30 -0.90 10.89
C LEU A 105 8.90 -1.47 9.60
N THR A 106 9.47 -0.62 8.73
CA THR A 106 10.20 -1.07 7.53
C THR A 106 11.41 -1.92 7.90
N ASP A 107 12.21 -1.50 8.87
CA ASP A 107 13.39 -2.23 9.35
C ASP A 107 13.02 -3.60 9.95
N LYS A 108 11.89 -3.69 10.65
CA LYS A 108 11.37 -4.97 11.19
C LYS A 108 10.92 -5.93 10.09
N LEU A 109 10.44 -5.43 8.96
CA LEU A 109 10.11 -6.26 7.80
C LEU A 109 11.39 -6.76 7.13
N GLN A 110 12.31 -5.85 6.79
CA GLN A 110 13.54 -6.16 6.09
C GLN A 110 14.56 -5.01 6.20
N LYS A 111 15.77 -5.30 6.69
CA LYS A 111 16.85 -4.30 6.83
C LYS A 111 18.16 -4.76 6.15
N PRO A 112 18.65 -4.08 5.10
CA PRO A 112 17.97 -3.01 4.36
C PRO A 112 16.81 -3.56 3.52
N LEU A 113 15.77 -2.75 3.33
CA LEU A 113 14.70 -3.04 2.39
C LEU A 113 15.28 -3.15 0.98
N GLN A 114 14.93 -4.21 0.24
CA GLN A 114 15.56 -4.49 -1.06
C GLN A 114 15.00 -3.64 -2.20
N SER A 115 13.71 -3.29 -2.18
CA SER A 115 13.07 -2.47 -3.20
C SER A 115 11.79 -1.80 -2.72
N VAL A 116 11.35 -0.76 -3.43
CA VAL A 116 10.02 -0.16 -3.30
C VAL A 116 9.32 -0.12 -4.67
N PRO A 117 7.99 -0.29 -4.74
CA PRO A 117 7.10 -0.65 -3.64
C PRO A 117 7.32 -2.11 -3.18
N THR A 118 7.17 -2.36 -1.87
CA THR A 118 7.17 -3.71 -1.28
C THR A 118 5.79 -4.00 -0.71
N ILE A 119 5.14 -5.07 -1.17
CA ILE A 119 3.81 -5.49 -0.73
C ILE A 119 3.94 -6.80 0.05
N VAL A 120 3.27 -6.88 1.19
CA VAL A 120 3.38 -7.98 2.14
C VAL A 120 1.98 -8.47 2.49
N PHE A 121 1.78 -9.78 2.48
CA PHE A 121 0.55 -10.41 2.96
C PHE A 121 0.85 -11.12 4.28
N ASN A 122 -0.06 -10.99 5.26
CA ASN A 122 0.04 -11.64 6.57
C ASN A 122 1.39 -11.41 7.29
N ASN A 123 1.99 -10.22 7.13
CA ASN A 123 3.30 -9.84 7.69
C ASN A 123 4.49 -10.71 7.24
N VAL A 124 4.36 -11.48 6.15
CA VAL A 124 5.45 -12.32 5.61
C VAL A 124 5.84 -11.82 4.23
N TYR A 125 7.09 -11.37 4.07
CA TYR A 125 7.61 -11.00 2.76
C TYR A 125 7.78 -12.23 1.88
N ASN A 126 7.16 -12.21 0.70
CA ASN A 126 7.40 -13.16 -0.38
C ASN A 126 7.58 -12.36 -1.68
N LYS A 127 8.67 -12.65 -2.41
CA LYS A 127 9.02 -11.88 -3.61
C LYS A 127 7.99 -12.10 -4.73
N GLU A 128 7.55 -13.32 -4.99
CA GLU A 128 6.59 -13.60 -6.06
C GLU A 128 5.25 -12.91 -5.82
N ASP A 129 4.80 -12.84 -4.56
CA ASP A 129 3.57 -12.16 -4.19
C ASP A 129 3.71 -10.64 -4.25
N SER A 130 4.84 -10.09 -3.82
CA SER A 130 5.11 -8.64 -3.96
C SER A 130 5.20 -8.22 -5.43
N ASP A 131 5.87 -9.01 -6.28
CA ASP A 131 5.96 -8.76 -7.72
C ASP A 131 4.57 -8.88 -8.37
N LEU A 132 3.81 -9.93 -8.04
CA LEU A 132 2.47 -10.11 -8.58
C LEU A 132 1.52 -9.01 -8.10
N ALA A 133 1.62 -8.56 -6.85
CA ALA A 133 0.75 -7.54 -6.30
C ALA A 133 0.91 -6.18 -6.99
N GLN A 134 2.11 -5.87 -7.49
CA GLN A 134 2.37 -4.66 -8.28
C GLN A 134 1.68 -4.70 -9.65
N ILE A 135 1.47 -5.90 -10.20
CA ILE A 135 0.84 -6.10 -11.52
C ILE A 135 -0.68 -6.30 -11.35
N ASN A 136 -1.08 -7.10 -10.37
CA ASN A 136 -2.45 -7.47 -10.08
C ASN A 136 -2.60 -7.81 -8.59
N PHE A 137 -2.84 -6.76 -7.79
CA PHE A 137 -3.04 -6.85 -6.35
C PHE A 137 -4.14 -7.86 -5.97
N VAL A 138 -5.29 -7.83 -6.66
CA VAL A 138 -6.43 -8.72 -6.36
C VAL A 138 -6.02 -10.18 -6.52
N ARG A 139 -5.31 -10.53 -7.59
CA ARG A 139 -4.84 -11.90 -7.82
C ARG A 139 -3.85 -12.35 -6.74
N ALA A 140 -2.92 -11.49 -6.33
CA ALA A 140 -1.99 -11.80 -5.25
C ALA A 140 -2.73 -12.00 -3.91
N LEU A 141 -3.62 -11.06 -3.56
CA LEU A 141 -4.43 -11.10 -2.35
C LEU A 141 -5.27 -12.37 -2.27
N CYS A 142 -5.90 -12.77 -3.37
CA CYS A 142 -6.77 -13.94 -3.44
C CYS A 142 -6.08 -15.27 -3.08
N LYS A 143 -4.75 -15.37 -3.20
CA LYS A 143 -4.00 -16.55 -2.73
C LYS A 143 -4.01 -16.70 -1.19
N HIS A 144 -4.19 -15.59 -0.48
CA HIS A 144 -4.03 -15.50 0.98
C HIS A 144 -5.35 -15.48 1.74
N ILE A 145 -6.48 -15.34 1.06
CA ILE A 145 -7.79 -15.39 1.71
C ILE A 145 -8.33 -16.82 1.59
N PRO A 146 -8.76 -17.49 2.68
CA PRO A 146 -9.30 -18.87 2.65
C PRO A 146 -10.78 -18.93 2.21
N GLY A 147 -11.26 -20.09 1.72
CA GLY A 147 -12.68 -20.32 1.35
C GLY A 147 -13.10 -19.94 -0.08
N ASP A 148 -14.38 -20.05 -0.41
CA ASP A 148 -14.92 -19.71 -1.74
C ASP A 148 -15.01 -18.20 -1.96
N LYS A 149 -14.43 -17.72 -3.07
CA LYS A 149 -14.38 -16.27 -3.40
C LYS A 149 -14.76 -16.00 -4.86
N PRO A 150 -16.03 -15.68 -5.13
CA PRO A 150 -16.49 -15.32 -6.47
C PRO A 150 -15.70 -14.18 -7.13
N GLU A 151 -15.21 -13.22 -6.32
CA GLU A 151 -14.42 -12.08 -6.79
C GLU A 151 -13.00 -12.47 -7.23
N CYS A 152 -12.45 -13.53 -6.63
CA CYS A 152 -11.13 -14.08 -6.98
C CYS A 152 -11.15 -14.93 -8.25
N ILE A 153 -12.32 -15.39 -8.68
CA ILE A 153 -12.49 -16.24 -9.87
C ILE A 153 -12.46 -15.38 -11.15
N LYS A 154 -12.89 -14.12 -11.08
CA LYS A 154 -12.95 -13.21 -12.25
C LYS A 154 -11.58 -12.67 -12.69
N SER A 155 -10.56 -12.81 -11.86
CA SER A 155 -9.19 -12.30 -12.10
C SER A 155 -8.23 -13.35 -12.68
N GLY A 156 -8.70 -14.59 -12.88
CA GLY A 156 -7.97 -15.61 -13.62
C GLY A 156 -8.38 -15.62 -15.09
N ALA A 157 -7.47 -15.28 -16.01
CA ALA A 157 -7.62 -15.69 -17.39
C ALA A 157 -7.81 -17.21 -17.40
N GLY A 158 -9.01 -17.65 -17.80
CA GLY A 158 -9.38 -19.05 -17.79
C GLY A 158 -8.37 -19.87 -18.57
N ILE A 159 -7.69 -20.78 -17.89
CA ILE A 159 -7.01 -21.88 -18.57
C ILE A 159 -8.16 -22.75 -19.09
N LEU A 160 -8.51 -22.56 -20.35
CA LEU A 160 -9.28 -23.54 -21.11
C LEU A 160 -8.49 -24.85 -21.05
N GLN A 161 -8.89 -25.76 -20.17
CA GLN A 161 -8.54 -27.16 -20.32
C GLN A 161 -9.20 -27.63 -21.63
N MET A 162 -8.48 -27.50 -22.74
CA MET A 162 -8.77 -28.28 -23.93
C MET A 162 -8.57 -29.75 -23.54
N SER A 163 -9.66 -30.44 -23.24
CA SER A 163 -9.65 -31.88 -23.05
C SER A 163 -9.18 -32.55 -24.34
N PHE A 164 -8.01 -33.18 -24.31
CA PHE A 164 -7.39 -33.93 -25.41
C PHE A 164 -8.15 -35.22 -25.80
N VAL A 165 -9.39 -35.42 -25.34
CA VAL A 165 -10.11 -36.70 -25.49
C VAL A 165 -10.83 -36.82 -26.84
N VAL A 166 -11.08 -35.72 -27.57
CA VAL A 166 -11.94 -35.77 -28.77
C VAL A 166 -11.20 -36.14 -30.06
N VAL A 167 -9.86 -36.07 -30.12
CA VAL A 167 -9.12 -36.32 -31.39
C VAL A 167 -8.91 -37.82 -31.67
N ALA A 168 -8.95 -38.69 -30.66
CA ALA A 168 -8.65 -40.12 -30.85
C ALA A 168 -9.81 -40.93 -31.47
N VAL A 169 -11.07 -40.47 -31.37
CA VAL A 169 -12.23 -41.22 -31.89
C VAL A 169 -12.40 -41.04 -33.40
N SER A 170 -11.98 -39.91 -33.96
CA SER A 170 -12.11 -39.62 -35.40
C SER A 170 -11.13 -40.39 -36.30
N ILE A 171 -10.03 -40.92 -35.74
CA ILE A 171 -9.04 -41.70 -36.52
C ILE A 171 -9.43 -43.18 -36.62
N ILE A 172 -10.26 -43.68 -35.71
CA ILE A 172 -10.66 -45.10 -35.71
C ILE A 172 -11.80 -45.34 -36.72
N LEU A 173 -12.69 -44.37 -36.95
CA LEU A 173 -13.82 -44.52 -37.87
C LEU A 173 -13.45 -44.44 -39.36
N SER A 174 -12.32 -43.83 -39.72
CA SER A 174 -11.88 -43.75 -41.12
C SER A 174 -11.16 -45.01 -41.63
N LYS A 175 -10.79 -45.94 -40.74
CA LYS A 175 -10.18 -47.24 -41.12
C LYS A 175 -11.18 -48.40 -41.22
N PHE A 176 -12.45 -48.19 -40.89
CA PHE A 176 -13.49 -49.22 -41.03
C PHE A 176 -14.35 -49.07 -42.30
N PHE A 177 -14.13 -48.02 -43.09
CA PHE A 177 -14.90 -47.72 -44.32
C PHE A 177 -14.03 -47.54 -45.57
N SER A 178 -12.92 -48.27 -45.70
CA SER A 178 -12.20 -48.43 -46.97
C SER A 178 -11.76 -49.86 -47.17
#